data_AF-A0A0R2PVJ4-F1
#
_entry.id   AF-A0A0R2PVJ4-F1
#
_cell.length_a   1.000
_cell.length_b   1.000
_cell.length_c   1.000
_cell.angle_alpha   90.00
_cell.angle_beta   90.00
_cell.angle_gamma   90.00
#
_symmetry.space_group_name_H-M   'P 1'
#
loop_
_entity.id
_entity.type
_entity.pdbx_description
1 polymer ?
#
loop_
_entity_poly.entity_id
_entity_poly.type
_entity_poly.pdbx_seq_one_letter_code
_entity_poly.pdbx_strand_id
1 'polypeptide(L)'
;MSVKTATGRVARVIGPVVDIEFPADAMPAIFNALNIDVTLSGETKKLTLEVAQHIGDNLVRAISMQPTDGMVRGATVTDTGSAISVPVGDVTKGHVFNTLGESLDVPTSSLDIKERWPIHRTAPAFDQLESKTEMFETGIKVIDLLTPYVKGGKIGLFGGAGVGKTVLIQEMIYRVAENFGGVSVFAGVGERTREGNDLFLEMTETGVINKTALVFGQMDEPPGTRLRVALSALTMAEYFRDVQKQDVLLFIDNIFRFTQAGSEVSTLLGRMPSAVGYQPTLADEMGQLQERITSTRGHSITSMQAIYVPADDITDPAPHTTFAHLDATTVLSRPISELGIYPAVDPLDSTSR
;
A
#
# COMPACT_ATOMS: atom_id res chain seq x y z
N MET A 1 -8.80 0.54 29.66
CA MET A 1 -7.63 -0.03 30.37
C MET A 1 -6.43 0.78 29.95
N SER A 2 -5.68 1.38 30.89
CA SER A 2 -4.46 2.13 30.56
C SER A 2 -3.46 1.16 29.96
N VAL A 3 -3.15 1.30 28.67
CA VAL A 3 -2.09 0.57 27.99
C VAL A 3 -0.80 0.88 28.76
N LYS A 4 -0.17 -0.15 29.33
CA LYS A 4 1.15 0.01 29.96
C LYS A 4 2.14 0.32 28.83
N THR A 5 2.66 1.54 28.79
CA THR A 5 3.75 1.94 27.89
C THR A 5 5.00 1.17 28.29
N ALA A 6 5.26 0.06 27.59
CA ALA A 6 6.46 -0.74 27.81
C ALA A 6 7.68 -0.01 27.24
N THR A 7 8.78 0.02 27.99
CA THR A 7 10.03 0.62 27.52
C THR A 7 11.07 -0.46 27.31
N GLY A 8 11.64 -0.51 26.11
CA GLY A 8 12.73 -1.41 25.73
C GLY A 8 14.02 -0.66 25.44
N ARG A 9 15.06 -1.40 25.03
CA ARG A 9 16.37 -0.87 24.65
C ARG A 9 16.85 -1.49 23.35
N VAL A 10 17.44 -0.69 22.47
CA VAL A 10 18.02 -1.20 21.22
C VAL A 10 19.20 -2.13 21.53
N ALA A 11 19.10 -3.40 21.17
CA ALA A 11 20.17 -4.38 21.32
C ALA A 11 21.08 -4.43 20.09
N ARG A 12 20.49 -4.42 18.89
CA ARG A 12 21.22 -4.55 17.62
C ARG A 12 20.51 -3.82 16.48
N VAL A 13 21.29 -3.27 15.54
CA VAL A 13 20.80 -2.59 14.33
C VAL A 13 21.50 -3.23 13.12
N ILE A 14 20.72 -3.71 12.15
CA ILE A 14 21.19 -4.33 10.90
C ILE A 14 20.38 -3.72 9.74
N GLY A 15 20.92 -2.66 9.13
CA GLY A 15 20.17 -1.90 8.12
C GLY A 15 18.81 -1.44 8.67
N PRO A 16 17.69 -1.64 7.95
CA PRO A 16 16.35 -1.26 8.40
C PRO A 16 15.76 -2.19 9.48
N VAL A 17 16.44 -3.27 9.88
CA VAL A 17 15.97 -4.20 10.92
C VAL A 17 16.68 -3.93 12.24
N VAL A 18 15.90 -3.85 13.31
CA VAL A 18 16.38 -3.50 14.65
C VAL A 18 15.90 -4.55 15.65
N ASP A 19 16.82 -5.12 16.42
CA ASP A 19 16.47 -5.99 17.55
C ASP A 19 16.44 -5.16 18.84
N ILE A 20 15.36 -5.31 19.61
CA ILE A 20 15.03 -4.48 20.76
C ILE A 20 14.70 -5.39 21.94
N GLU A 21 15.36 -5.17 23.07
CA GLU A 21 15.14 -5.93 24.30
C GLU A 21 14.05 -5.25 25.12
N PHE A 22 13.04 -6.02 25.54
CA PHE A 22 12.00 -5.56 26.46
C PHE A 22 12.05 -6.36 27.77
N PRO A 23 11.46 -5.85 28.85
CA PRO A 23 11.19 -6.67 30.03
C PRO A 23 10.25 -7.84 29.68
N ALA A 24 10.47 -8.99 30.30
CA ALA A 24 9.71 -10.22 30.03
C ALA A 24 8.18 -10.07 30.24
N ASP A 25 7.77 -9.20 31.17
CA ASP A 25 6.38 -8.91 31.50
C ASP A 25 5.74 -7.82 30.62
N ALA A 26 6.51 -7.25 29.69
CA ALA A 26 6.12 -6.09 28.89
C ALA A 26 6.52 -6.24 27.41
N MET A 27 6.53 -7.47 26.89
CA MET A 27 6.82 -7.76 25.49
C MET A 27 5.70 -7.22 24.57
N PRO A 28 6.02 -6.36 23.59
CA PRO A 28 5.02 -5.83 22.66
C PRO A 28 4.51 -6.93 21.72
N ALA A 29 3.24 -6.82 21.30
CA ALA A 29 2.65 -7.76 20.35
C ALA A 29 3.29 -7.62 18.96
N ILE A 30 3.17 -8.67 18.14
CA ILE A 30 3.53 -8.59 16.72
C ILE A 30 2.63 -7.51 16.07
N PHE A 31 3.24 -6.73 15.17
CA PHE A 31 2.68 -5.56 14.50
C PHE A 31 2.50 -4.30 15.35
N ASN A 32 2.85 -4.29 16.64
CA ASN A 32 2.84 -3.05 17.43
C ASN A 32 3.87 -2.05 16.87
N ALA A 33 3.50 -0.77 16.91
CA ALA A 33 4.40 0.32 16.61
C ALA A 33 5.26 0.66 17.83
N LEU A 34 6.55 0.87 17.59
CA LEU A 34 7.51 1.29 18.59
C LEU A 34 8.10 2.64 18.19
N ASN A 35 8.30 3.52 19.16
CA ASN A 35 8.91 4.83 18.93
C ASN A 35 10.28 4.93 19.59
N ILE A 36 11.22 5.50 18.86
CA ILE A 36 12.55 5.83 19.34
C ILE A 36 12.90 7.26 18.94
N ASP A 37 13.46 8.02 19.86
CA ASP A 37 14.00 9.35 19.57
C ASP A 37 15.48 9.21 19.22
N VAL A 38 15.86 9.64 18.02
CA VAL A 38 17.23 9.61 17.53
C VAL A 38 17.72 11.03 17.30
N THR A 39 18.84 11.38 17.93
CA THR A 39 19.49 12.68 17.75
C THR A 39 20.66 12.54 16.79
N LEU A 40 20.58 13.17 15.62
CA LEU A 40 21.64 13.24 14.63
C LEU A 40 21.92 14.71 14.28
N SER A 41 23.19 15.12 14.34
CA SER A 41 23.62 16.48 13.99
C SER A 41 22.87 17.61 14.72
N GLY A 42 22.39 17.36 15.95
CA GLY A 42 21.66 18.33 16.76
C GLY A 42 20.14 18.35 16.54
N GLU A 43 19.61 17.61 15.55
CA GLU A 43 18.17 17.42 15.36
C GLU A 43 17.73 16.10 16.00
N THR A 44 16.67 16.15 16.83
CA THR A 44 16.03 14.95 17.35
C THR A 44 14.83 14.60 16.50
N LYS A 45 14.86 13.43 15.87
CA LYS A 45 13.79 12.89 15.05
C LYS A 45 13.21 11.66 15.72
N LYS A 46 11.89 11.56 15.71
CA LYS A 46 11.17 10.38 16.17
C LYS A 46 11.13 9.37 15.03
N LEU A 47 11.70 8.19 15.25
CA LEU A 47 11.61 7.08 14.32
C LEU A 47 10.54 6.09 14.78
N THR A 48 9.76 5.59 13.82
CA THR A 48 8.76 4.56 14.06
C THR A 48 9.25 3.21 13.56
N LEU A 49 9.13 2.18 14.39
CA LEU A 49 9.45 0.80 14.07
C LEU A 49 8.18 -0.04 14.21
N GLU A 50 8.10 -1.16 13.49
CA GLU A 50 7.01 -2.13 13.62
C GLU A 50 7.57 -3.48 14.05
N VAL A 51 7.01 -4.08 15.11
CA VAL A 51 7.42 -5.41 15.57
C VAL A 51 7.04 -6.47 14.52
N ALA A 52 8.04 -7.15 13.96
CA ALA A 52 7.83 -8.21 12.97
C ALA A 52 7.85 -9.61 13.58
N GLN A 53 8.74 -9.86 14.54
CA GLN A 53 8.95 -11.20 15.12
C GLN A 53 9.42 -11.12 16.57
N HIS A 54 9.12 -12.16 17.35
CA HIS A 54 9.75 -12.42 18.65
C HIS A 54 10.87 -13.43 18.45
N ILE A 55 12.10 -13.12 18.87
CA ILE A 55 13.28 -13.96 18.61
C ILE A 55 13.78 -14.75 19.82
N GLY A 56 13.08 -14.65 20.96
CA GLY A 56 13.48 -15.25 22.24
C GLY A 56 14.33 -14.30 23.09
N ASP A 57 14.67 -14.69 24.31
CA ASP A 57 15.47 -13.89 25.26
C ASP A 57 14.96 -12.45 25.47
N ASN A 58 13.64 -12.28 25.49
CA ASN A 58 12.94 -10.99 25.58
C ASN A 58 13.32 -9.98 24.48
N LEU A 59 13.79 -10.48 23.34
CA LEU A 59 14.10 -9.66 22.18
C LEU A 59 12.97 -9.74 21.16
N VAL A 60 12.61 -8.58 20.64
CA VAL A 60 11.75 -8.43 19.46
C VAL A 60 12.58 -7.92 18.29
N ARG A 61 12.28 -8.42 17.11
CA ARG A 61 12.83 -7.92 15.85
C ARG A 61 11.80 -7.01 15.20
N ALA A 62 12.18 -5.76 15.00
CA ALA A 62 11.34 -4.73 14.43
C ALA A 62 11.91 -4.20 13.10
N ILE A 63 11.04 -3.69 12.26
CA ILE A 63 11.37 -3.09 10.96
C ILE A 63 11.18 -1.58 11.08
N SER A 64 12.18 -0.80 10.72
CA SER A 64 12.10 0.65 10.73
C SER A 64 11.33 1.18 9.51
N MET A 65 10.42 2.13 9.76
CA MET A 65 9.67 2.87 8.73
C MET A 65 10.43 4.11 8.25
N GLN A 66 11.58 4.42 8.87
CA GLN A 66 12.41 5.58 8.55
C GLN A 66 13.90 5.17 8.56
N PRO A 67 14.79 5.91 7.90
CA PRO A 67 16.23 5.59 7.90
C PRO A 67 16.77 5.47 9.32
N THR A 68 17.54 4.41 9.59
CA THR A 68 18.09 4.10 10.92
C THR A 68 19.42 4.81 11.21
N ASP A 69 19.82 5.75 10.35
CA ASP A 69 21.05 6.51 10.50
C ASP A 69 21.06 7.30 11.81
N GLY A 70 22.15 7.18 12.57
CA GLY A 70 22.26 7.79 13.90
C GLY A 70 21.64 6.98 15.04
N MET A 71 21.01 5.83 14.77
CA MET A 71 20.49 4.97 15.84
C MET A 71 21.63 4.36 16.66
N VAL A 72 21.56 4.51 17.98
CA VAL A 72 22.59 4.03 18.92
C VAL A 72 22.07 2.86 19.74
N ARG A 73 22.93 1.86 19.98
CA ARG A 73 22.60 0.74 20.89
C ARG A 73 22.37 1.25 22.31
N GLY A 74 21.41 0.66 23.01
CA GLY A 74 20.97 1.08 24.33
C GLY A 74 19.99 2.25 24.33
N ALA A 75 19.68 2.84 23.17
CA ALA A 75 18.66 3.87 23.07
C ALA A 75 17.29 3.32 23.53
N THR A 76 16.54 4.17 24.23
CA THR A 76 15.23 3.83 24.78
C THR A 76 14.20 3.73 23.68
N VAL A 77 13.47 2.62 23.66
CA VAL A 77 12.34 2.40 22.75
C VAL A 77 11.06 2.36 23.57
N THR A 78 9.99 2.96 23.07
CA THR A 78 8.68 2.98 23.73
C THR A 78 7.65 2.26 22.87
N ASP A 79 6.93 1.29 23.45
CA ASP A 79 5.79 0.65 22.79
C ASP A 79 4.57 1.57 22.83
N THR A 80 3.91 1.77 21.69
CA THR A 80 2.64 2.49 21.62
C THR A 80 1.49 1.63 22.14
N GLY A 81 1.66 0.32 22.18
CA GLY A 81 0.66 -0.69 22.54
C GLY A 81 -0.40 -0.94 21.48
N SER A 82 -0.22 -0.39 20.28
CA SER A 82 -1.08 -0.65 19.12
C SER A 82 -0.27 -0.68 17.84
N ALA A 83 -0.84 -1.25 16.78
CA ALA A 83 -0.26 -1.16 15.45
C ALA A 83 -0.16 0.30 14.97
N ILE A 84 0.65 0.51 13.93
CA ILE A 84 0.69 1.79 13.20
C ILE A 84 -0.73 2.15 12.78
N SER A 85 -1.13 3.40 13.04
CA SER A 85 -2.49 3.88 12.79
C SER A 85 -2.49 5.14 11.95
N VAL A 86 -3.34 5.18 10.93
CA VAL A 86 -3.45 6.28 9.96
C VAL A 86 -4.76 7.04 10.12
N PRO A 87 -4.81 8.34 9.79
CA PRO A 87 -6.06 9.10 9.81
C PRO A 87 -7.03 8.53 8.79
N VAL A 88 -8.33 8.61 9.10
CA VAL A 88 -9.41 8.14 8.23
C VAL A 88 -10.55 9.14 8.20
N GLY A 89 -11.39 9.05 7.15
CA GLY A 89 -12.58 9.87 6.96
C GLY A 89 -12.37 11.02 5.97
N ASP A 90 -13.37 11.91 5.87
CA ASP A 90 -13.39 12.93 4.81
C ASP A 90 -12.21 13.91 4.87
N VAL A 91 -11.60 14.05 6.05
CA VAL A 91 -10.41 14.87 6.28
C VAL A 91 -9.19 14.38 5.50
N THR A 92 -9.17 13.14 5.01
CA THR A 92 -8.05 12.61 4.21
C THR A 92 -8.18 12.93 2.72
N LYS A 93 -9.35 13.36 2.24
CA LYS A 93 -9.53 13.75 0.84
C LYS A 93 -8.84 15.08 0.57
N GLY A 94 -8.21 15.21 -0.58
CA GLY A 94 -7.49 16.43 -0.97
C GLY A 94 -6.04 16.50 -0.47
N HIS A 95 -5.61 15.52 0.32
CA HIS A 95 -4.34 15.56 1.03
C HIS A 95 -3.43 14.39 0.68
N VAL A 96 -2.15 14.58 0.97
CA VAL A 96 -1.08 13.64 0.69
C VAL A 96 -0.51 13.13 2.00
N PHE A 97 -0.51 11.83 2.23
CA PHE A 97 -0.03 11.21 3.45
C PHE A 97 1.18 10.31 3.20
N ASN A 98 2.05 10.20 4.20
CA ASN A 98 3.05 9.13 4.26
C ASN A 98 2.45 7.85 4.86
N THR A 99 3.26 6.80 4.91
CA THR A 99 2.85 5.50 5.47
C THR A 99 2.41 5.55 6.94
N LEU A 100 2.95 6.49 7.73
CA LEU A 100 2.62 6.68 9.15
C LEU A 100 1.35 7.51 9.35
N GLY A 101 0.74 8.02 8.27
CA GLY A 101 -0.45 8.85 8.33
C GLY A 101 -0.15 10.28 8.76
N GLU A 102 1.04 10.78 8.45
CA GLU A 102 1.41 12.20 8.54
C GLU A 102 1.21 12.83 7.15
N SER A 103 0.59 14.01 7.11
CA SER A 103 0.42 14.76 5.89
C SER A 103 1.76 15.37 5.43
N LEU A 104 2.02 15.30 4.13
CA LEU A 104 3.20 15.80 3.44
C LEU A 104 2.95 17.17 2.79
N ASP A 105 1.70 17.49 2.49
CA ASP A 105 1.29 18.74 1.85
C ASP A 105 1.03 19.87 2.86
N VAL A 106 0.42 19.54 4.01
CA VAL A 106 0.13 20.50 5.07
C VAL A 106 0.61 19.97 6.42
N PRO A 107 0.85 20.85 7.42
CA PRO A 107 1.12 20.36 8.77
C PRO A 107 -0.03 19.47 9.24
N THR A 108 0.27 18.24 9.68
CA THR A 108 -0.76 17.27 10.12
C THR A 108 -1.67 17.83 11.23
N SER A 109 -1.14 18.73 12.06
CA SER A 109 -1.90 19.43 13.12
C SER A 109 -2.97 20.40 12.60
N SER A 110 -2.91 20.79 11.32
CA SER A 110 -3.92 21.65 10.69
C SER A 110 -5.17 20.87 10.25
N LEU A 111 -5.08 19.54 10.18
CA LEU A 111 -6.19 18.66 9.82
C LEU A 111 -7.00 18.28 11.06
N ASP A 112 -8.34 18.39 10.99
CA ASP A 112 -9.27 17.97 12.05
C ASP A 112 -9.43 16.43 12.06
N ILE A 113 -8.35 15.73 12.43
CA ILE A 113 -8.30 14.26 12.49
C ILE A 113 -8.99 13.78 13.78
N LYS A 114 -10.21 13.24 13.62
CA LYS A 114 -11.01 12.71 14.74
C LYS A 114 -10.76 11.24 15.01
N GLU A 115 -10.43 10.49 13.97
CA GLU A 115 -10.35 9.03 14.02
C GLU A 115 -9.08 8.55 13.32
N ARG A 116 -8.45 7.54 13.90
CA ARG A 116 -7.31 6.83 13.33
C ARG A 116 -7.56 5.34 13.38
N TRP A 117 -7.25 4.63 12.29
CA TRP A 117 -7.42 3.19 12.20
C TRP A 117 -6.08 2.48 12.06
N PRO A 118 -5.91 1.28 12.67
CA PRO A 118 -4.70 0.50 12.51
C PRO A 118 -4.57 -0.03 11.08
N ILE A 119 -3.35 -0.05 10.56
CA ILE A 119 -3.07 -0.54 9.19
C ILE A 119 -3.22 -2.06 9.04
N HIS A 120 -3.06 -2.78 10.15
CA HIS A 120 -3.22 -4.22 10.23
C HIS A 120 -4.63 -4.56 10.68
N ARG A 121 -5.41 -5.15 9.76
CA ARG A 121 -6.79 -5.59 9.98
C ARG A 121 -7.00 -6.92 9.28
N THR A 122 -7.92 -7.71 9.81
CA THR A 122 -8.32 -8.97 9.18
C THR A 122 -9.17 -8.69 7.95
N ALA A 123 -9.03 -9.52 6.92
CA ALA A 123 -9.94 -9.51 5.78
C ALA A 123 -11.39 -9.76 6.24
N PRO A 124 -12.40 -9.25 5.50
CA PRO A 124 -13.80 -9.55 5.77
C PRO A 124 -14.06 -11.05 5.79
N ALA A 125 -14.96 -11.48 6.69
CA ALA A 125 -15.37 -12.88 6.76
C ALA A 125 -16.16 -13.30 5.52
N PHE A 126 -16.11 -14.59 5.19
CA PHE A 126 -16.71 -15.15 3.97
C PHE A 126 -18.21 -14.87 3.83
N ASP A 127 -18.94 -14.81 4.95
CA ASP A 127 -20.37 -14.50 5.00
C ASP A 127 -20.72 -13.05 4.62
N GLN A 128 -19.71 -12.17 4.57
CA GLN A 128 -19.86 -10.76 4.19
C GLN A 128 -19.51 -10.49 2.73
N LEU A 129 -18.88 -11.47 2.06
CA LEU A 129 -18.44 -11.35 0.68
C LEU A 129 -19.64 -11.49 -0.26
N GLU A 130 -19.79 -10.53 -1.16
CA GLU A 130 -20.80 -10.57 -2.22
C GLU A 130 -20.10 -10.64 -3.57
N SER A 131 -20.44 -11.65 -4.37
CA SER A 131 -20.03 -11.68 -5.77
C SER A 131 -20.88 -10.69 -6.54
N LYS A 132 -20.30 -9.53 -6.88
CA LYS A 132 -20.90 -8.60 -7.83
C LYS A 132 -20.49 -9.00 -9.24
N THR A 133 -21.46 -9.09 -10.14
CA THR A 133 -21.24 -9.31 -11.58
C THR A 133 -21.63 -8.07 -12.40
N GLU A 134 -21.81 -6.93 -11.73
CA GLU A 134 -22.15 -5.67 -12.38
C GLU A 134 -20.92 -5.12 -13.10
N MET A 135 -21.08 -4.81 -14.39
CA MET A 135 -20.03 -4.21 -15.19
C MET A 135 -19.76 -2.79 -14.71
N PHE A 136 -18.48 -2.46 -14.57
CA PHE A 136 -17.99 -1.12 -14.29
C PHE A 136 -17.70 -0.42 -15.62
N GLU A 137 -18.64 0.43 -16.07
CA GLU A 137 -18.51 1.18 -17.32
C GLU A 137 -17.41 2.23 -17.22
N THR A 138 -16.32 2.02 -17.96
CA THR A 138 -15.15 2.91 -17.94
C THR A 138 -15.27 4.02 -18.98
N GLY A 139 -16.06 3.83 -20.03
CA GLY A 139 -16.10 4.72 -21.21
C GLY A 139 -14.87 4.61 -22.11
N ILE A 140 -13.99 3.63 -21.88
CA ILE A 140 -12.81 3.35 -22.69
C ILE A 140 -13.14 2.14 -23.58
N LYS A 141 -13.26 2.39 -24.90
CA LYS A 141 -13.76 1.41 -25.88
C LYS A 141 -13.11 0.02 -25.76
N VAL A 142 -11.79 -0.06 -25.65
CA VAL A 142 -11.08 -1.35 -25.61
C VAL A 142 -11.34 -2.09 -24.31
N ILE A 143 -11.45 -1.38 -23.18
CA ILE A 143 -11.75 -1.96 -21.87
C ILE A 143 -13.21 -2.40 -21.84
N ASP A 144 -14.15 -1.52 -22.16
CA ASP A 144 -15.58 -1.85 -22.08
C ASP A 144 -16.00 -2.96 -23.06
N LEU A 145 -15.30 -3.11 -24.19
CA LEU A 145 -15.64 -4.13 -25.19
C LEU A 145 -14.91 -5.45 -24.98
N LEU A 146 -13.61 -5.43 -24.70
CA LEU A 146 -12.76 -6.64 -24.71
C LEU A 146 -12.41 -7.13 -23.30
N THR A 147 -12.22 -6.21 -22.35
CA THR A 147 -11.88 -6.53 -20.96
C THR A 147 -12.73 -5.75 -19.96
N PRO A 148 -14.06 -6.00 -19.95
CA PRO A 148 -14.98 -5.24 -19.11
C PRO A 148 -14.60 -5.40 -17.64
N TYR A 149 -14.52 -4.28 -16.92
CA TYR A 149 -14.22 -4.30 -15.49
C TYR A 149 -15.45 -4.67 -14.67
N VAL A 150 -15.24 -5.27 -13.51
CA VAL A 150 -16.32 -5.62 -12.59
C VAL A 150 -16.33 -4.62 -11.44
N LYS A 151 -17.51 -4.11 -11.09
CA LYS A 151 -17.66 -3.20 -9.96
C LYS A 151 -17.32 -3.94 -8.66
N GLY A 152 -16.32 -3.44 -7.94
CA GLY A 152 -15.80 -4.10 -6.75
C GLY A 152 -14.84 -5.26 -7.00
N GLY A 153 -14.42 -5.43 -8.26
CA GLY A 153 -13.41 -6.40 -8.65
C GLY A 153 -12.00 -5.85 -8.55
N LYS A 154 -11.03 -6.76 -8.70
CA LYS A 154 -9.60 -6.48 -8.69
C LYS A 154 -9.07 -6.50 -10.12
N ILE A 155 -8.61 -5.35 -10.60
CA ILE A 155 -8.09 -5.17 -11.96
C ILE A 155 -6.57 -5.03 -11.91
N GLY A 156 -5.88 -5.83 -12.72
CA GLY A 156 -4.43 -5.71 -12.92
C GLY A 156 -4.08 -4.99 -14.22
N LEU A 157 -3.26 -3.95 -14.13
CA LEU A 157 -2.68 -3.24 -15.28
C LEU A 157 -1.24 -3.72 -15.47
N PHE A 158 -1.02 -4.58 -16.46
CA PHE A 158 0.29 -5.12 -16.80
C PHE A 158 0.96 -4.25 -17.85
N GLY A 159 2.29 -4.20 -17.82
CA GLY A 159 3.06 -3.61 -18.91
C GLY A 159 4.41 -3.09 -18.48
N GLY A 160 5.29 -2.89 -19.46
CA GLY A 160 6.63 -2.35 -19.25
C GLY A 160 6.65 -0.87 -18.85
N ALA A 161 7.85 -0.29 -18.71
CA ALA A 161 8.00 1.15 -18.52
C ALA A 161 7.64 1.91 -19.81
N GLY A 162 6.86 3.00 -19.68
CA GLY A 162 6.55 3.91 -20.78
C GLY A 162 5.34 3.55 -21.66
N VAL A 163 4.62 2.46 -21.37
CA VAL A 163 3.44 2.03 -22.17
C VAL A 163 2.13 2.74 -21.81
N GLY A 164 2.16 3.73 -20.91
CA GLY A 164 0.99 4.54 -20.54
C GLY A 164 0.18 4.07 -19.33
N LYS A 165 0.73 3.25 -18.42
CA LYS A 165 0.05 2.80 -17.19
C LYS A 165 -0.50 3.95 -16.34
N THR A 166 0.35 4.92 -16.01
CA THR A 166 -0.02 6.07 -15.18
C THR A 166 -1.08 6.94 -15.84
N VAL A 167 -0.98 7.14 -17.17
CA VAL A 167 -1.98 7.90 -17.95
C VAL A 167 -3.34 7.19 -17.92
N LEU A 168 -3.36 5.85 -18.05
CA LEU A 168 -4.59 5.09 -17.95
C LEU A 168 -5.21 5.19 -16.55
N ILE A 169 -4.38 5.13 -15.49
CA ILE A 169 -4.84 5.32 -14.11
C ILE A 169 -5.44 6.72 -13.91
N GLN A 170 -4.76 7.77 -14.39
CA GLN A 170 -5.25 9.15 -14.31
C GLN A 170 -6.58 9.33 -15.02
N GLU A 171 -6.70 8.82 -16.26
CA GLU A 171 -7.95 8.85 -17.02
C GLU A 171 -9.07 8.13 -16.27
N MET A 172 -8.78 6.99 -15.65
CA MET A 172 -9.75 6.27 -14.84
C MET A 172 -10.17 7.07 -13.60
N ILE A 173 -9.24 7.73 -12.91
CA ILE A 173 -9.54 8.60 -11.77
C ILE A 173 -10.46 9.75 -12.21
N TYR A 174 -10.15 10.40 -13.33
CA TYR A 174 -10.96 11.49 -13.88
C TYR A 174 -12.38 11.03 -14.23
N ARG A 175 -12.51 9.93 -14.98
CA ARG A 175 -13.82 9.41 -15.41
C ARG A 175 -14.69 8.97 -14.26
N VAL A 176 -14.07 8.43 -13.22
CA VAL A 176 -14.78 8.10 -11.99
C VAL A 176 -15.21 9.36 -11.30
N ALA A 177 -14.32 10.32 -11.06
CA ALA A 177 -14.65 11.51 -10.30
C ALA A 177 -15.79 12.33 -10.92
N GLU A 178 -15.88 12.33 -12.25
CA GLU A 178 -16.97 12.98 -13.00
C GLU A 178 -18.27 12.16 -13.02
N ASN A 179 -18.20 10.86 -13.37
CA ASN A 179 -19.41 10.07 -13.64
C ASN A 179 -19.92 9.27 -12.43
N PHE A 180 -19.03 8.99 -11.46
CA PHE A 180 -19.31 8.19 -10.28
C PHE A 180 -19.14 9.07 -9.04
N GLY A 181 -20.17 9.14 -8.18
CA GLY A 181 -20.13 9.86 -6.91
C GLY A 181 -19.24 9.23 -5.84
N GLY A 182 -18.26 8.41 -6.22
CA GLY A 182 -17.38 7.67 -5.33
C GLY A 182 -16.14 8.45 -4.90
N VAL A 183 -15.38 7.84 -4.00
CA VAL A 183 -14.10 8.37 -3.49
C VAL A 183 -12.95 7.53 -4.05
N SER A 184 -11.85 8.20 -4.36
CA SER A 184 -10.63 7.54 -4.84
C SER A 184 -9.55 7.54 -3.75
N VAL A 185 -8.79 6.48 -3.66
CA VAL A 185 -7.58 6.39 -2.83
C VAL A 185 -6.44 5.93 -3.71
N PHE A 186 -5.34 6.69 -3.72
CA PHE A 186 -4.15 6.37 -4.48
C PHE A 186 -3.02 5.93 -3.55
N ALA A 187 -2.49 4.74 -3.76
CA ALA A 187 -1.35 4.17 -3.07
C ALA A 187 -0.13 4.18 -4.00
N GLY A 188 0.78 5.13 -3.79
CA GLY A 188 2.07 5.18 -4.48
C GLY A 188 3.09 4.31 -3.77
N VAL A 189 3.15 3.03 -4.10
CA VAL A 189 4.03 2.02 -3.51
C VAL A 189 5.35 1.97 -4.26
N GLY A 190 6.41 2.50 -3.66
CA GLY A 190 7.73 2.57 -4.27
C GLY A 190 7.72 3.34 -5.58
N GLU A 191 6.94 4.44 -5.64
CA GLU A 191 6.86 5.32 -6.80
C GLU A 191 7.95 6.39 -6.79
N ARG A 192 8.22 6.97 -7.96
CA ARG A 192 9.16 8.10 -8.05
C ARG A 192 8.49 9.36 -7.50
N THR A 193 9.22 10.12 -6.70
CA THR A 193 8.78 11.43 -6.17
C THR A 193 8.30 12.38 -7.27
N ARG A 194 8.97 12.38 -8.43
CA ARG A 194 8.56 13.19 -9.59
C ARG A 194 7.17 12.78 -10.10
N GLU A 195 6.92 11.49 -10.29
CA GLU A 195 5.65 10.95 -10.82
C GLU A 195 4.51 11.21 -9.83
N GLY A 196 4.77 11.09 -8.52
CA GLY A 196 3.80 11.45 -7.47
C GLY A 196 3.49 12.95 -7.42
N ASN A 197 4.49 13.81 -7.59
CA ASN A 197 4.28 15.26 -7.64
C ASN A 197 3.50 15.70 -8.89
N ASP A 198 3.85 15.16 -10.07
CA ASP A 198 3.14 15.45 -11.31
C ASP A 198 1.67 15.03 -11.20
N LEU A 199 1.39 13.84 -10.62
CA LEU A 199 0.05 13.36 -10.33
C LEU A 199 -0.72 14.31 -9.39
N PHE A 200 -0.07 14.79 -8.32
CA PHE A 200 -0.69 15.71 -7.37
C PHE A 200 -1.06 17.06 -8.01
N LEU A 201 -0.15 17.63 -8.80
CA LEU A 201 -0.40 18.89 -9.52
C LEU A 201 -1.53 18.74 -10.54
N GLU A 202 -1.52 17.68 -11.33
CA GLU A 202 -2.55 17.43 -12.34
C GLU A 202 -3.93 17.20 -11.71
N MET A 203 -4.00 16.45 -10.61
CA MET A 203 -5.26 16.29 -9.85
C MET A 203 -5.75 17.60 -9.24
N THR A 204 -4.83 18.49 -8.88
CA THR A 204 -5.16 19.81 -8.34
C THR A 204 -5.72 20.71 -9.44
N GLU A 205 -5.10 20.71 -10.63
CA GLU A 205 -5.54 21.49 -11.79
C GLU A 205 -6.91 21.01 -12.32
N THR A 206 -7.15 19.70 -12.34
CA THR A 206 -8.42 19.09 -12.76
C THR A 206 -9.51 19.14 -11.70
N GLY A 207 -9.17 19.48 -10.44
CA GLY A 207 -10.10 19.54 -9.31
C GLY A 207 -10.48 18.18 -8.71
N VAL A 208 -9.98 17.07 -9.27
CA VAL A 208 -10.24 15.70 -8.82
C VAL A 208 -9.59 15.38 -7.46
N ILE A 209 -8.57 16.17 -7.08
CA ILE A 209 -7.88 16.06 -5.79
C ILE A 209 -8.86 16.06 -4.61
N ASN A 210 -9.95 16.85 -4.68
CA ASN A 210 -10.94 16.99 -3.61
C ASN A 210 -11.73 15.69 -3.30
N LYS A 211 -11.70 14.71 -4.20
CA LYS A 211 -12.33 13.40 -4.03
C LYS A 211 -11.32 12.27 -3.85
N THR A 212 -10.03 12.61 -3.75
CA THR A 212 -8.94 11.65 -3.75
C THR A 212 -8.09 11.78 -2.49
N ALA A 213 -7.80 10.68 -1.82
CA ALA A 213 -6.77 10.62 -0.78
C ALA A 213 -5.50 9.99 -1.37
N LEU A 214 -4.35 10.66 -1.24
CA LEU A 214 -3.08 10.12 -1.73
C LEU A 214 -2.23 9.63 -0.56
N VAL A 215 -1.68 8.44 -0.68
CA VAL A 215 -0.72 7.87 0.26
C VAL A 215 0.52 7.44 -0.51
N PHE A 216 1.67 8.05 -0.20
CA PHE A 216 2.93 7.75 -0.87
C PHE A 216 3.91 7.06 0.07
N GLY A 217 4.60 6.07 -0.50
CA GLY A 217 5.76 5.41 0.06
C GLY A 217 6.82 5.39 -1.02
N GLN A 218 7.73 6.35 -1.02
CA GLN A 218 8.58 6.64 -2.19
C GLN A 218 9.72 5.62 -2.35
N MET A 219 10.36 5.59 -3.52
CA MET A 219 11.50 4.68 -3.79
C MET A 219 12.72 4.91 -2.89
N ASP A 220 12.94 6.14 -2.45
CA ASP A 220 14.03 6.55 -1.56
C ASP A 220 13.75 6.20 -0.09
N GLU A 221 12.52 5.81 0.23
CA GLU A 221 12.15 5.38 1.58
C GLU A 221 12.58 3.94 1.88
N PRO A 222 12.82 3.62 3.17
CA PRO A 222 13.19 2.29 3.59
C PRO A 222 12.17 1.22 3.15
N PRO A 223 12.61 -0.04 3.01
CA PRO A 223 11.71 -1.11 2.61
C PRO A 223 10.55 -1.33 3.60
N GLY A 224 10.70 -1.00 4.88
CA GLY A 224 9.60 -1.04 5.85
C GLY A 224 8.40 -0.19 5.41
N THR A 225 8.67 1.02 4.93
CA THR A 225 7.68 1.99 4.46
C THR A 225 6.98 1.48 3.20
N ARG A 226 7.77 1.07 2.20
CA ARG A 226 7.25 0.48 0.95
C ARG A 226 6.41 -0.77 1.18
N LEU A 227 6.72 -1.55 2.22
CA LEU A 227 5.97 -2.75 2.59
C LEU A 227 4.63 -2.43 3.32
N ARG A 228 4.49 -1.23 3.91
CA ARG A 228 3.29 -0.87 4.71
C ARG A 228 2.39 0.17 4.06
N VAL A 229 2.91 0.97 3.13
CA VAL A 229 2.15 2.04 2.45
C VAL A 229 0.86 1.54 1.79
N ALA A 230 0.88 0.37 1.16
CA ALA A 230 -0.31 -0.23 0.55
C ALA A 230 -1.41 -0.52 1.60
N LEU A 231 -1.03 -0.97 2.79
CA LEU A 231 -1.95 -1.23 3.90
C LEU A 231 -2.51 0.08 4.48
N SER A 232 -1.68 1.13 4.56
CA SER A 232 -2.11 2.46 4.99
C SER A 232 -3.19 3.03 4.07
N ALA A 233 -2.97 2.98 2.75
CA ALA A 233 -3.95 3.38 1.75
C ALA A 233 -5.22 2.52 1.81
N LEU A 234 -5.05 1.20 1.90
CA LEU A 234 -6.17 0.27 2.01
C LEU A 234 -7.03 0.54 3.24
N THR A 235 -6.42 0.91 4.37
CA THR A 235 -7.16 1.22 5.60
C THR A 235 -8.03 2.47 5.44
N MET A 236 -7.56 3.48 4.70
CA MET A 236 -8.39 4.63 4.34
C MET A 236 -9.54 4.22 3.40
N ALA A 237 -9.28 3.37 2.42
CA ALA A 237 -10.31 2.84 1.51
C ALA A 237 -11.36 1.99 2.26
N GLU A 238 -10.94 1.15 3.20
CA GLU A 238 -11.83 0.36 4.05
C GLU A 238 -12.74 1.24 4.91
N TYR A 239 -12.26 2.39 5.39
CA TYR A 239 -13.12 3.33 6.13
C TYR A 239 -14.25 3.86 5.26
N PHE A 240 -13.94 4.26 4.02
CA PHE A 240 -14.94 4.74 3.06
C PHE A 240 -15.96 3.65 2.70
N ARG A 241 -15.52 2.38 2.60
CA ARG A 241 -16.40 1.23 2.38
C ARG A 241 -17.27 0.92 3.60
N ASP A 242 -16.66 0.73 4.77
CA ASP A 242 -17.30 0.12 5.95
C ASP A 242 -18.13 1.14 6.74
N VAL A 243 -17.61 2.35 6.92
CA VAL A 243 -18.23 3.40 7.76
C VAL A 243 -19.06 4.35 6.90
N GLN A 244 -18.47 4.89 5.83
CA GLN A 244 -19.16 5.85 4.98
C GLN A 244 -20.08 5.21 3.94
N LYS A 245 -19.97 3.89 3.71
CA LYS A 245 -20.87 3.15 2.83
C LYS A 245 -20.87 3.71 1.41
N GLN A 246 -19.68 3.97 0.88
CA GLN A 246 -19.46 4.48 -0.46
C GLN A 246 -18.72 3.46 -1.31
N ASP A 247 -18.91 3.55 -2.64
CA ASP A 247 -18.06 2.84 -3.58
C ASP A 247 -16.71 3.56 -3.68
N VAL A 248 -15.64 2.79 -3.55
CA VAL A 248 -14.27 3.30 -3.47
C VAL A 248 -13.47 2.74 -4.62
N LEU A 249 -12.61 3.58 -5.20
CA LEU A 249 -11.57 3.11 -6.10
C LEU A 249 -10.21 3.19 -5.45
N LEU A 250 -9.54 2.04 -5.39
CA LEU A 250 -8.20 1.94 -4.85
C LEU A 250 -7.21 1.75 -5.99
N PHE A 251 -6.33 2.72 -6.17
CA PHE A 251 -5.24 2.64 -7.12
C PHE A 251 -3.97 2.23 -6.41
N ILE A 252 -3.25 1.23 -6.92
CA ILE A 252 -1.97 0.79 -6.37
C ILE A 252 -0.94 0.80 -7.51
N ASP A 253 -0.05 1.79 -7.50
CA ASP A 253 1.12 1.81 -8.38
C ASP A 253 2.35 1.85 -7.47
N ASN A 254 3.20 0.82 -7.37
CA ASN A 254 3.12 -0.48 -8.03
C ASN A 254 3.06 -1.63 -7.02
N ILE A 255 2.12 -2.56 -7.19
CA ILE A 255 1.97 -3.69 -6.27
C ILE A 255 3.22 -4.60 -6.23
N PHE A 256 4.00 -4.66 -7.32
CA PHE A 256 5.25 -5.39 -7.34
C PHE A 256 6.26 -4.85 -6.31
N ARG A 257 6.26 -3.53 -6.04
CA ARG A 257 7.19 -2.91 -5.09
C ARG A 257 6.90 -3.30 -3.65
N PHE A 258 5.65 -3.64 -3.32
CA PHE A 258 5.28 -4.25 -2.04
C PHE A 258 6.00 -5.60 -1.86
N THR A 259 5.92 -6.46 -2.87
CA THR A 259 6.61 -7.76 -2.89
C THR A 259 8.13 -7.60 -2.80
N GLN A 260 8.70 -6.68 -3.58
CA GLN A 260 10.14 -6.42 -3.58
C GLN A 260 10.63 -5.97 -2.19
N ALA A 261 9.91 -5.04 -1.56
CA ALA A 261 10.22 -4.60 -0.21
C ALA A 261 10.14 -5.76 0.81
N GLY A 262 9.18 -6.66 0.64
CA GLY A 262 9.05 -7.88 1.45
C GLY A 262 10.25 -8.81 1.30
N SER A 263 10.76 -9.01 0.08
CA SER A 263 11.98 -9.80 -0.16
C SER A 263 13.22 -9.17 0.51
N GLU A 264 13.40 -7.85 0.39
CA GLU A 264 14.50 -7.12 1.04
C GLU A 264 14.47 -7.31 2.56
N VAL A 265 13.30 -7.12 3.18
CA VAL A 265 13.12 -7.28 4.63
C VAL A 265 13.28 -8.74 5.06
N SER A 266 12.76 -9.69 4.29
CA SER A 266 12.75 -11.12 4.63
C SER A 266 14.15 -11.67 4.85
N THR A 267 15.11 -11.28 4.00
CA THR A 267 16.52 -11.69 4.15
C THR A 267 17.13 -11.17 5.46
N LEU A 268 16.82 -9.92 5.84
CA LEU A 268 17.29 -9.30 7.08
C LEU A 268 16.61 -9.89 8.33
N LEU A 269 15.38 -10.37 8.19
CA LEU A 269 14.70 -11.13 9.24
C LEU A 269 15.28 -12.55 9.43
N GLY A 270 16.23 -12.98 8.59
CA GLY A 270 16.85 -14.31 8.68
C GLY A 270 15.97 -15.43 8.13
N ARG A 271 14.97 -15.11 7.30
CA ARG A 271 14.17 -16.10 6.59
C ARG A 271 14.98 -16.62 5.40
N MET A 272 14.94 -17.93 5.15
CA MET A 272 15.57 -18.51 3.96
C MET A 272 14.81 -18.03 2.70
N PRO A 273 15.51 -17.56 1.66
CA PRO A 273 14.88 -17.15 0.41
C PRO A 273 14.26 -18.34 -0.32
N SER A 274 13.18 -18.08 -1.03
CA SER A 274 12.45 -19.04 -1.87
C SER A 274 12.87 -18.91 -3.34
N ALA A 275 12.05 -19.42 -4.26
CA ALA A 275 12.25 -19.33 -5.70
C ALA A 275 12.58 -17.88 -6.13
N VAL A 276 13.59 -17.75 -7.00
CA VAL A 276 14.05 -16.47 -7.58
C VAL A 276 14.47 -15.42 -6.52
N GLY A 277 14.62 -15.78 -5.25
CA GLY A 277 15.05 -14.88 -4.17
C GLY A 277 13.92 -14.16 -3.43
N TYR A 278 12.65 -14.50 -3.69
CA TYR A 278 11.51 -13.94 -2.94
C TYR A 278 11.41 -14.50 -1.53
N GLN A 279 10.64 -13.81 -0.68
CA GLN A 279 10.34 -14.27 0.66
C GLN A 279 9.49 -15.56 0.64
N PRO A 280 9.68 -16.49 1.60
CA PRO A 280 8.85 -17.70 1.69
C PRO A 280 7.39 -17.39 2.05
N THR A 281 7.13 -16.18 2.59
CA THR A 281 5.82 -15.68 2.98
C THR A 281 5.09 -14.92 1.87
N LEU A 282 5.58 -14.95 0.63
CA LEU A 282 5.08 -14.13 -0.47
C LEU A 282 3.57 -14.27 -0.68
N ALA A 283 3.08 -15.51 -0.76
CA ALA A 283 1.66 -15.79 -0.98
C ALA A 283 0.78 -15.34 0.20
N ASP A 284 1.27 -15.49 1.42
CA ASP A 284 0.53 -15.09 2.62
C ASP A 284 0.47 -13.56 2.76
N GLU A 285 1.60 -12.86 2.59
CA GLU A 285 1.65 -11.40 2.63
C GLU A 285 0.82 -10.75 1.50
N MET A 286 0.86 -11.34 0.30
CA MET A 286 0.01 -10.90 -0.81
C MET A 286 -1.46 -11.18 -0.51
N GLY A 287 -1.81 -12.37 -0.01
CA GLY A 287 -3.18 -12.72 0.33
C GLY A 287 -3.77 -11.82 1.42
N GLN A 288 -3.02 -11.51 2.48
CA GLN A 288 -3.47 -10.60 3.54
C GLN A 288 -3.82 -9.20 3.03
N LEU A 289 -3.10 -8.71 2.02
CA LEU A 289 -3.39 -7.44 1.37
C LEU A 289 -4.58 -7.57 0.40
N GLN A 290 -4.54 -8.55 -0.51
CA GLN A 290 -5.51 -8.69 -1.59
C GLN A 290 -6.90 -9.09 -1.09
N GLU A 291 -7.03 -9.94 -0.06
CA GLU A 291 -8.33 -10.39 0.45
C GLU A 291 -9.10 -9.29 1.20
N ARG A 292 -8.41 -8.24 1.67
CA ARG A 292 -9.04 -7.04 2.23
C ARG A 292 -9.64 -6.13 1.15
N ILE A 293 -9.07 -6.16 -0.06
CA ILE A 293 -9.56 -5.45 -1.23
C ILE A 293 -10.75 -6.23 -1.80
N THR A 294 -11.93 -6.05 -1.21
CA THR A 294 -13.12 -6.79 -1.63
C THR A 294 -14.38 -5.99 -1.38
N SER A 295 -15.46 -6.47 -2.00
CA SER A 295 -16.80 -5.94 -1.84
C SER A 295 -17.49 -6.58 -0.65
N THR A 296 -18.12 -5.76 0.18
CA THR A 296 -18.87 -6.24 1.35
C THR A 296 -20.23 -5.55 1.43
N ARG A 297 -21.29 -6.35 1.65
CA ARG A 297 -22.63 -5.89 2.07
C ARG A 297 -23.13 -4.64 1.32
N GLY A 298 -23.11 -4.67 -0.02
CA GLY A 298 -23.59 -3.59 -0.88
C GLY A 298 -22.56 -2.53 -1.30
N HIS A 299 -21.40 -2.42 -0.64
CA HIS A 299 -20.36 -1.43 -0.97
C HIS A 299 -19.09 -2.09 -1.48
N SER A 300 -18.45 -1.45 -2.45
CA SER A 300 -17.36 -2.04 -3.23
C SER A 300 -16.06 -1.25 -3.07
N ILE A 301 -14.94 -1.97 -2.97
CA ILE A 301 -13.63 -1.42 -3.32
C ILE A 301 -13.27 -2.00 -4.68
N THR A 302 -13.33 -1.19 -5.72
CA THR A 302 -12.80 -1.55 -7.04
C THR A 302 -11.32 -1.20 -7.06
N SER A 303 -10.42 -2.16 -7.20
CA SER A 303 -8.98 -1.85 -7.22
C SER A 303 -8.40 -1.90 -8.61
N MET A 304 -7.59 -0.90 -8.97
CA MET A 304 -6.72 -0.93 -10.15
C MET A 304 -5.27 -0.95 -9.70
N GLN A 305 -4.58 -2.03 -10.03
CA GLN A 305 -3.24 -2.30 -9.54
C GLN A 305 -2.29 -2.37 -10.72
N ALA A 306 -1.33 -1.46 -10.79
CA ALA A 306 -0.25 -1.58 -11.76
C ALA A 306 0.71 -2.68 -11.29
N ILE A 307 1.00 -3.60 -12.20
CA ILE A 307 1.87 -4.75 -11.98
C ILE A 307 3.05 -4.64 -12.92
N TYR A 308 4.23 -4.43 -12.33
CA TYR A 308 5.48 -4.55 -13.05
C TYR A 308 5.84 -6.04 -13.22
N VAL A 309 6.11 -6.45 -14.47
CA VAL A 309 6.58 -7.80 -14.79
C VAL A 309 8.10 -7.74 -14.95
N PRO A 310 8.88 -8.36 -14.04
CA PRO A 310 10.34 -8.36 -14.14
C PRO A 310 10.79 -9.08 -15.41
N ALA A 311 11.65 -8.43 -16.19
CA ALA A 311 12.22 -8.99 -17.43
C ALA A 311 11.16 -9.50 -18.44
N ASP A 312 9.93 -8.97 -18.38
CA ASP A 312 8.78 -9.42 -19.18
C ASP A 312 8.46 -10.93 -19.01
N ASP A 313 8.86 -11.54 -17.88
CA ASP A 313 8.57 -12.93 -17.53
C ASP A 313 7.34 -13.06 -16.61
N ILE A 314 6.20 -13.45 -17.19
CA ILE A 314 4.95 -13.67 -16.47
C ILE A 314 4.99 -14.89 -15.52
N THR A 315 6.00 -15.75 -15.65
CA THR A 315 6.18 -16.93 -14.81
C THR A 315 6.92 -16.64 -13.50
N ASP A 316 7.41 -15.39 -13.34
CA ASP A 316 7.98 -14.94 -12.08
C ASP A 316 6.96 -15.10 -10.93
N PRO A 317 7.37 -15.59 -9.75
CA PRO A 317 6.48 -15.83 -8.62
C PRO A 317 5.64 -14.63 -8.18
N ALA A 318 6.15 -13.40 -8.33
CA ALA A 318 5.45 -12.19 -7.87
C ALA A 318 4.23 -11.84 -8.76
N PRO A 319 4.36 -11.69 -10.08
CA PRO A 319 3.21 -11.63 -10.98
C PRO A 319 2.30 -12.86 -10.85
N HIS A 320 2.85 -14.08 -10.85
CA HIS A 320 2.09 -15.32 -10.76
C HIS A 320 1.15 -15.36 -9.55
N THR A 321 1.66 -15.00 -8.38
CA THR A 321 0.86 -14.97 -7.14
C THR A 321 -0.21 -13.88 -7.20
N THR A 322 0.10 -12.74 -7.83
CA THR A 322 -0.86 -11.64 -7.98
C THR A 322 -2.01 -12.02 -8.91
N PHE A 323 -1.73 -12.76 -10.00
CA PHE A 323 -2.75 -13.21 -10.97
C PHE A 323 -3.90 -13.99 -10.33
N ALA A 324 -3.60 -14.81 -9.31
CA ALA A 324 -4.62 -15.61 -8.64
C ALA A 324 -5.71 -14.79 -7.93
N HIS A 325 -5.45 -13.50 -7.68
CA HIS A 325 -6.40 -12.60 -7.01
C HIS A 325 -7.10 -11.64 -7.96
N LEU A 326 -6.78 -11.59 -9.25
CA LEU A 326 -7.35 -10.61 -10.18
C LEU A 326 -8.62 -11.15 -10.86
N ASP A 327 -9.63 -10.28 -11.00
CA ASP A 327 -10.87 -10.56 -11.74
C ASP A 327 -10.74 -10.15 -13.22
N ALA A 328 -9.96 -9.12 -13.50
CA ALA A 328 -9.67 -8.65 -14.86
C ALA A 328 -8.19 -8.28 -15.00
N THR A 329 -7.62 -8.57 -16.18
CA THR A 329 -6.23 -8.29 -16.53
C THR A 329 -6.18 -7.47 -17.81
N THR A 330 -5.63 -6.28 -17.73
CA THR A 330 -5.38 -5.40 -18.88
C THR A 330 -3.90 -5.36 -19.14
N VAL A 331 -3.47 -5.89 -20.28
CA VAL A 331 -2.06 -5.96 -20.67
C VAL A 331 -1.74 -4.79 -21.58
N LEU A 332 -0.79 -3.94 -21.19
CA LEU A 332 -0.26 -2.86 -22.01
C LEU A 332 1.02 -3.28 -22.71
N SER A 333 0.99 -3.25 -24.04
CA SER A 333 2.02 -3.82 -24.91
C SER A 333 2.87 -2.74 -25.58
N ARG A 334 4.20 -2.91 -25.52
CA ARG A 334 5.15 -2.00 -26.16
C ARG A 334 4.97 -1.96 -27.68
N PRO A 335 4.88 -3.10 -28.40
CA PRO A 335 4.57 -3.12 -29.84
C PRO A 335 3.36 -2.27 -30.24
N ILE A 336 2.29 -2.27 -29.44
CA ILE A 336 1.08 -1.46 -29.71
C ILE A 336 1.35 0.03 -29.52
N SER A 337 2.09 0.39 -28.46
CA SER A 337 2.48 1.79 -28.22
C SER A 337 3.40 2.35 -29.33
N GLU A 338 4.27 1.52 -29.90
CA GLU A 338 5.18 1.89 -31.00
C GLU A 338 4.43 2.14 -32.32
N LEU A 339 3.24 1.57 -32.48
CA LEU A 339 2.32 1.88 -33.59
C LEU A 339 1.55 3.20 -33.38
N GLY A 340 1.72 3.86 -32.24
CA GLY A 340 1.01 5.10 -31.89
C GLY A 340 -0.43 4.90 -31.42
N ILE A 341 -0.82 3.68 -31.04
CA ILE A 341 -2.17 3.36 -30.55
C ILE A 341 -2.22 3.54 -29.03
N TYR A 342 -3.05 4.46 -28.56
CA TYR A 342 -3.28 4.73 -27.13
C TYR A 342 -4.78 4.68 -26.77
N PRO A 343 -5.16 4.05 -25.64
CA PRO A 343 -4.30 3.31 -24.71
C PRO A 343 -3.72 2.03 -25.34
N ALA A 344 -2.48 1.68 -24.98
CA ALA A 344 -1.71 0.61 -25.62
C ALA A 344 -2.10 -0.81 -25.15
N VAL A 345 -3.41 -1.07 -25.07
CA VAL A 345 -3.98 -2.33 -24.58
C VAL A 345 -3.85 -3.43 -25.64
N ASP A 346 -3.31 -4.57 -25.24
CA ASP A 346 -3.29 -5.79 -26.06
C ASP A 346 -4.65 -6.49 -26.02
N PRO A 347 -5.38 -6.53 -27.14
CA PRO A 347 -6.73 -7.08 -27.17
C PRO A 347 -6.77 -8.61 -27.06
N LEU A 348 -5.64 -9.30 -27.24
CA LEU A 348 -5.57 -10.77 -27.22
C LEU A 348 -5.14 -11.29 -25.85
N ASP A 349 -4.18 -10.61 -25.22
CA ASP A 349 -3.63 -11.03 -23.93
C ASP A 349 -4.41 -10.48 -22.73
N SER A 350 -5.22 -9.43 -22.93
CA SER A 350 -6.07 -8.88 -21.88
C SER A 350 -7.31 -9.76 -21.69
N THR A 351 -7.66 -10.10 -20.44
CA THR A 351 -8.81 -10.98 -20.13
C THR A 351 -9.69 -10.39 -19.02
N SER A 352 -10.96 -10.79 -19.01
CA SER A 352 -11.89 -10.54 -17.91
C SER A 352 -12.73 -11.80 -17.67
N ARG A 353 -13.21 -11.98 -16.45
CA ARG A 353 -13.93 -13.17 -16.00
C ARG A 353 -15.36 -13.28 -16.56
#